data_AF-A0A933MJB4-F1
#
_entry.id   AF-A0A933MJB4-F1
#
_cell.length_a   1.000
_cell.length_b   1.000
_cell.length_c   1.000
_cell.angle_alpha   90.00
_cell.angle_beta   90.00
_cell.angle_gamma   90.00
#
_symmetry.space_group_name_H-M   'P 1'
#
loop_
_entity.id
_entity.type
_entity.pdbx_description
1 polymer ?
#
loop_
_entity_poly.entity_id
_entity_poly.type
_entity_poly.pdbx_seq_one_letter_code
_entity_poly.pdbx_strand_id
1 'polypeptide(L)'
;MFCPVCGSEYVAGILTCSDCDVPLVPDSPLAEDEVIFDDPVVPAIEVWNPAEAEIVCALLQAHGIPCILKAENQYAVDATYTIGPLARRRILVRESDLPRAQEILRAAPAPDIPAGGPDRSEA
;
A
#
# COMPACT_ATOMS: atom_id res chain seq x y z
N MET A 1 -20.76 9.56 8.70
CA MET A 1 -20.83 10.96 8.21
C MET A 1 -19.90 11.76 9.10
N PHE A 2 -19.12 12.69 8.58
CA PHE A 2 -18.23 13.51 9.41
C PHE A 2 -18.30 15.00 9.04
N CYS A 3 -17.96 15.87 9.98
CA CYS A 3 -17.88 17.29 9.74
C CYS A 3 -16.51 17.67 9.18
N PRO A 4 -16.40 18.30 8.00
CA PRO A 4 -15.11 18.68 7.43
C PRO A 4 -14.44 19.87 8.15
N VAL A 5 -15.16 20.54 9.06
CA VAL A 5 -14.66 21.73 9.78
C VAL A 5 -14.09 21.37 11.14
N CYS A 6 -14.83 20.60 11.96
CA CYS A 6 -14.39 20.22 13.31
C CYS A 6 -13.93 18.77 13.43
N GLY A 7 -14.13 17.93 12.41
CA GLY A 7 -13.76 16.51 12.42
C GLY A 7 -14.68 15.62 13.27
N SER A 8 -15.82 16.12 13.76
CA SER A 8 -16.76 15.29 14.54
C SER A 8 -17.42 14.22 13.67
N GLU A 9 -17.52 13.01 14.23
CA GLU A 9 -18.15 11.85 13.59
C GLU A 9 -19.63 11.74 13.98
N TYR A 10 -20.46 11.37 13.00
CA TYR A 10 -21.91 11.27 13.13
C TYR A 10 -22.44 9.97 12.53
N VAL A 11 -23.47 9.44 13.18
CA VAL A 11 -24.24 8.29 12.69
C VAL A 11 -24.96 8.61 11.39
N ALA A 12 -25.18 7.58 10.57
CA ALA A 12 -25.93 7.71 9.32
C ALA A 12 -27.36 8.21 9.59
N GLY A 13 -27.79 9.22 8.82
CA GLY A 13 -29.10 9.88 8.98
C GLY A 13 -29.03 11.31 9.51
N ILE A 14 -27.90 11.73 10.07
CA ILE A 14 -27.64 13.13 10.42
C ILE A 14 -26.93 13.80 9.24
N LEU A 15 -27.51 14.90 8.75
CA LEU A 15 -27.02 15.61 7.54
C LEU A 15 -26.30 16.92 7.84
N THR A 16 -26.39 17.43 9.07
CA THR A 16 -25.84 18.74 9.46
C THR A 16 -25.12 18.64 10.79
N CYS A 17 -23.95 19.27 10.89
CA CYS A 17 -23.17 19.35 12.13
C CYS A 17 -23.86 20.26 13.15
N SER A 18 -24.00 19.80 14.39
CA SER A 18 -24.57 20.57 15.52
C SER A 18 -23.76 21.80 15.91
N ASP A 19 -22.45 21.76 15.71
CA ASP A 19 -21.51 22.77 16.22
C ASP A 19 -21.04 23.75 15.16
N CYS A 20 -20.88 23.28 13.92
CA CYS A 20 -20.41 24.08 12.80
C CYS A 20 -21.54 24.50 11.84
N ASP A 21 -22.73 23.91 11.97
CA ASP A 21 -23.91 24.17 11.14
C ASP A 21 -23.66 24.02 9.62
N VAL A 22 -22.73 23.13 9.26
CA VAL A 22 -22.37 22.79 7.88
C VAL A 22 -22.88 21.40 7.50
N PRO A 23 -23.14 21.14 6.20
CA PRO A 23 -23.47 19.81 5.71
C PRO A 23 -22.38 18.81 6.05
N LEU A 24 -22.79 17.66 6.59
CA LEU A 24 -21.89 16.55 6.87
C LEU A 24 -21.58 15.81 5.57
N VAL A 25 -20.33 15.37 5.45
CA VAL A 25 -19.91 14.53 4.33
C VAL A 25 -20.01 13.06 4.72
N PRO A 26 -20.32 12.16 3.78
CA PRO A 26 -20.17 10.72 4.02
C PRO A 26 -18.76 10.45 4.48
N ASP A 27 -18.63 9.57 5.46
CA ASP A 27 -17.34 8.91 5.64
C ASP A 27 -17.17 8.14 4.35
N SER A 28 -16.17 8.52 3.54
CA SER A 28 -15.88 7.74 2.35
C SER A 28 -15.66 6.34 2.86
N PRO A 29 -16.28 5.30 2.29
CA PRO A 29 -15.60 4.03 2.40
C PRO A 29 -14.21 4.37 1.84
N LEU A 30 -13.19 4.35 2.69
CA LEU A 30 -11.92 3.87 2.26
C LEU A 30 -12.30 2.50 1.73
N ALA A 31 -12.68 2.45 0.45
CA ALA A 31 -12.50 1.26 -0.31
C ALA A 31 -11.02 1.01 -0.07
N GLU A 32 -10.75 0.04 0.80
CA GLU A 32 -9.86 -1.01 0.40
C GLU A 32 -10.25 -1.28 -1.05
N ASP A 33 -9.63 -0.55 -1.99
CA ASP A 33 -9.68 -0.85 -3.41
C ASP A 33 -9.03 -2.23 -3.45
N GLU A 34 -9.80 -3.26 -3.12
CA GLU A 34 -9.57 -4.59 -3.61
C GLU A 34 -9.52 -4.36 -5.10
N VAL A 35 -8.30 -4.27 -5.61
CA VAL A 35 -8.04 -4.03 -7.02
C VAL A 35 -8.53 -5.29 -7.73
N ILE A 36 -9.81 -5.35 -8.03
CA ILE A 36 -10.42 -6.46 -8.76
C ILE A 36 -9.94 -6.29 -10.19
N PHE A 37 -8.90 -7.03 -10.53
CA PHE A 37 -8.43 -7.11 -11.91
C PHE A 37 -9.34 -8.08 -12.67
N ASP A 38 -9.99 -7.59 -13.73
CA ASP A 38 -10.67 -8.44 -14.73
C ASP A 38 -9.67 -9.31 -15.51
N ASP A 39 -8.40 -8.89 -15.56
CA ASP A 39 -7.29 -9.60 -16.20
C ASP A 39 -6.48 -10.46 -15.19
N PRO A 40 -5.86 -11.57 -15.65
CA PRO A 40 -4.93 -12.33 -14.82
C PRO A 40 -3.78 -11.45 -14.33
N VAL A 41 -3.48 -11.57 -13.04
CA VAL A 41 -2.35 -10.88 -12.40
C VAL A 41 -1.11 -11.77 -12.37
N VAL A 42 0.03 -11.16 -12.65
CA VAL A 42 1.34 -11.81 -12.71
C VAL A 42 2.36 -11.07 -11.85
N PRO A 43 3.35 -11.77 -11.26
CA PRO A 43 4.38 -11.12 -10.45
C PRO A 43 5.31 -10.28 -11.33
N ALA A 44 5.41 -8.99 -11.02
CA ALA A 44 6.36 -8.07 -11.65
C ALA A 44 7.74 -8.12 -10.97
N ILE A 45 7.74 -8.13 -9.63
CA ILE A 45 8.96 -8.13 -8.81
C ILE A 45 8.70 -8.77 -7.45
N GLU A 46 9.77 -9.30 -6.84
CA GLU A 46 9.77 -9.82 -5.48
C GLU A 46 10.70 -8.98 -4.62
N VAL A 47 10.23 -8.62 -3.44
CA VAL A 47 10.91 -7.74 -2.50
C VAL A 47 10.87 -8.36 -1.10
N TRP A 48 11.88 -8.04 -0.29
CA TRP A 48 12.03 -8.58 1.07
C TRP A 48 11.83 -7.53 2.14
N ASN A 49 11.94 -6.25 1.77
CA ASN A 49 11.75 -5.13 2.67
C ASN A 49 10.34 -4.52 2.50
N PRO A 50 9.55 -4.33 3.57
CA PRO A 50 8.25 -3.65 3.47
C PRO A 50 8.36 -2.25 2.87
N ALA A 51 9.37 -1.47 3.24
CA ALA A 51 9.54 -0.11 2.74
C ALA A 51 9.82 -0.09 1.23
N GLU A 52 10.65 -1.01 0.75
CA GLU A 52 10.90 -1.19 -0.68
C GLU A 52 9.62 -1.57 -1.42
N ALA A 53 8.80 -2.44 -0.83
CA ALA A 53 7.54 -2.87 -1.42
C ALA A 53 6.55 -1.70 -1.61
N GLU A 54 6.43 -0.85 -0.60
CA GLU A 54 5.59 0.35 -0.66
C GLU A 54 6.09 1.34 -1.70
N ILE A 55 7.41 1.59 -1.76
CA ILE A 55 8.03 2.48 -2.75
C ILE A 55 7.74 2.00 -4.16
N VAL A 56 7.90 0.70 -4.42
CA VAL A 56 7.65 0.13 -5.74
C VAL A 56 6.18 0.19 -6.12
N CYS A 57 5.28 -0.14 -5.19
CA CYS A 57 3.84 0.00 -5.43
C CYS A 57 3.46 1.46 -5.74
N ALA A 58 3.95 2.42 -4.95
CA ALA A 58 3.72 3.84 -5.16
C ALA A 58 4.25 4.32 -6.52
N LEU A 59 5.43 3.84 -6.93
CA LEU A 59 6.00 4.15 -8.24
C LEU A 59 5.12 3.63 -9.38
N LEU A 60 4.68 2.38 -9.32
CA LEU A 60 3.79 1.79 -10.34
C LEU A 60 2.45 2.53 -10.40
N GLN A 61 1.85 2.84 -9.25
CA GLN A 61 0.60 3.60 -9.15
C GLN A 61 0.75 5.02 -9.72
N ALA A 62 1.88 5.71 -9.47
CA ALA A 62 2.16 7.03 -10.03
C ALA A 62 2.23 7.04 -11.56
N HIS A 63 2.59 5.90 -12.17
CA HIS A 63 2.58 5.70 -13.62
C HIS A 63 1.25 5.14 -14.16
N GLY A 64 0.22 5.04 -13.32
CA GLY A 64 -1.11 4.55 -13.67
C GLY A 64 -1.19 3.03 -13.80
N ILE A 65 -0.24 2.29 -13.20
CA ILE A 65 -0.25 0.82 -13.16
C ILE A 65 -0.76 0.40 -11.78
N PRO A 66 -2.00 -0.12 -11.68
CA PRO A 66 -2.47 -0.69 -10.44
C PRO A 66 -1.65 -1.94 -10.09
N CYS A 67 -1.38 -2.11 -8.80
CA CYS A 67 -0.56 -3.19 -8.29
C CYS A 67 -1.15 -3.77 -6.99
N ILE A 68 -1.01 -5.08 -6.81
CA ILE A 68 -1.34 -5.77 -5.55
C ILE A 68 -0.05 -6.15 -4.85
N LEU A 69 0.08 -5.76 -3.58
CA LEU A 69 1.11 -6.25 -2.70
C LEU A 69 0.65 -7.54 -2.01
N LYS A 70 1.28 -8.67 -2.33
CA LYS A 70 1.01 -9.96 -1.70
C LYS A 70 2.17 -10.37 -0.80
N ALA A 71 1.98 -10.28 0.52
CA ALA A 71 2.93 -10.79 1.50
C ALA A 71 2.75 -12.30 1.72
N GLU A 72 3.85 -13.02 1.95
CA GLU A 72 3.80 -14.46 2.26
C GLU A 72 3.22 -14.71 3.68
N ASN A 73 3.29 -13.72 4.56
CA ASN A 73 2.74 -13.75 5.92
C ASN A 73 1.49 -12.88 6.09
N GLN A 74 0.39 -13.23 5.42
CA GLN A 74 -0.90 -12.50 5.46
C GLN A 74 -1.53 -12.26 6.85
N TYR A 75 -1.03 -12.92 7.90
CA TYR A 75 -1.52 -12.79 9.29
C TYR A 75 -0.66 -11.88 10.18
N ALA A 76 0.46 -11.37 9.69
CA ALA A 76 1.31 -10.48 10.45
C ALA A 76 0.76 -9.05 10.35
N VAL A 77 0.11 -8.60 11.43
CA VAL A 77 -0.38 -7.21 11.60
C VAL A 77 0.73 -6.17 11.40
N ASP A 78 1.99 -6.57 11.62
CA ASP A 78 3.19 -5.84 11.24
C ASP A 78 4.29 -6.85 10.90
N ALA A 79 4.60 -6.97 9.61
CA ALA A 79 5.60 -7.89 9.08
C ALA A 79 7.02 -7.28 9.06
N THR A 80 7.23 -6.12 9.69
CA THR A 80 8.52 -5.41 9.72
C THR A 80 9.63 -6.23 10.37
N TYR A 81 9.30 -7.02 11.40
CA TYR A 81 10.28 -7.86 12.12
C TYR A 81 10.35 -9.29 11.59
N THR A 82 9.65 -9.61 10.50
CA THR A 82 9.73 -10.94 9.89
C THR A 82 11.02 -11.05 9.10
N ILE A 83 11.83 -12.07 9.40
CA ILE A 83 13.13 -12.32 8.76
C ILE A 83 13.07 -13.70 8.08
N GLY A 84 13.83 -13.88 7.01
CA GLY A 84 13.90 -15.14 6.28
C GLY A 84 12.72 -15.32 5.31
N PRO A 85 12.46 -16.55 4.80
CA PRO A 85 11.55 -16.81 3.68
C PRO A 85 10.14 -16.21 3.81
N LEU A 86 9.65 -16.09 5.05
CA LEU A 86 8.33 -15.53 5.36
C LEU A 86 8.22 -14.00 5.16
N ALA A 87 9.35 -13.30 5.01
CA ALA A 87 9.40 -11.88 4.72
C ALA A 87 9.23 -11.56 3.22
N ARG A 88 9.14 -12.59 2.37
CA ARG A 88 8.97 -12.43 0.93
C ARG A 88 7.63 -11.76 0.65
N ARG A 89 7.69 -10.75 -0.20
CA ARG A 89 6.53 -10.01 -0.71
C ARG A 89 6.61 -9.97 -2.22
N ARG A 90 5.48 -10.17 -2.88
CA ARG A 90 5.37 -10.14 -4.34
C ARG A 90 4.47 -8.98 -4.75
N ILE A 91 4.95 -8.20 -5.69
CA ILE A 91 4.16 -7.13 -6.31
C ILE A 91 3.60 -7.69 -7.60
N LEU A 92 2.27 -7.77 -7.65
CA LEU A 92 1.51 -8.33 -8.76
C LEU A 92 0.92 -7.18 -9.58
N VAL A 93 0.98 -7.29 -10.89
CA VAL A 93 0.37 -6.36 -11.86
C VAL A 93 -0.46 -7.14 -12.86
N ARG A 94 -1.30 -6.47 -13.67
CA ARG A 94 -1.96 -7.14 -14.80
C ARG A 94 -0.94 -7.69 -15.78
N GLU A 95 -1.24 -8.84 -16.37
CA GLU A 95 -0.43 -9.41 -17.44
C GLU A 95 -0.20 -8.40 -18.58
N SER A 96 -1.24 -7.65 -18.95
CA SER A 96 -1.21 -6.58 -19.95
C SER A 96 -0.23 -5.44 -19.60
N ASP A 97 -0.03 -5.15 -18.31
CA ASP A 97 0.81 -4.06 -17.80
C ASP A 97 2.24 -4.51 -17.43
N LEU A 98 2.50 -5.84 -17.39
CA LEU A 98 3.80 -6.41 -17.05
C LEU A 98 4.98 -5.80 -17.84
N PRO A 99 4.96 -5.68 -19.19
CA PRO A 99 6.09 -5.13 -19.92
C PRO A 99 6.38 -3.68 -19.53
N ARG A 100 5.33 -2.88 -19.31
CA ARG A 100 5.44 -1.48 -18.91
C ARG A 100 5.93 -1.34 -17.47
N ALA A 101 5.46 -2.19 -16.57
CA ALA A 101 5.93 -2.26 -15.20
C ALA A 101 7.43 -2.58 -15.15
N GLN A 102 7.89 -3.57 -15.93
CA GLN A 102 9.30 -3.93 -16.00
C GLN A 102 10.19 -2.79 -16.53
N GLU A 103 9.70 -2.00 -17.48
CA GLU A 103 10.43 -0.84 -17.99
C GLU A 103 10.63 0.23 -16.91
N ILE A 104 9.56 0.56 -16.17
CA ILE A 104 9.60 1.52 -15.05
C ILE A 104 10.55 1.03 -13.95
N LEU A 105 10.45 -0.25 -13.58
CA LEU A 105 11.30 -0.87 -12.55
C LEU A 105 12.78 -0.90 -12.95
N ARG A 106 13.10 -0.99 -14.25
CA ARG A 106 14.49 -0.91 -14.73
C ARG A 106 15.02 0.53 -14.77
N ALA A 107 14.15 1.50 -15.03
CA ALA A 107 14.50 2.91 -15.12
C ALA A 107 14.74 3.56 -13.75
N ALA A 108 14.03 3.09 -12.72
CA ALA A 108 14.21 3.52 -11.34
C ALA A 108 15.02 2.47 -10.56
N PRO A 109 16.34 2.62 -10.39
CA PRO A 109 17.09 1.77 -9.48
C PRO A 109 16.53 1.98 -8.06
N ALA A 110 16.21 0.87 -7.38
CA ALA A 110 15.74 0.89 -6.00
C ALA A 110 16.74 1.67 -5.11
N PRO A 111 16.26 2.42 -4.09
CA PRO A 111 17.15 3.01 -3.11
C PRO A 111 17.90 1.89 -2.37
N ASP A 112 19.23 1.91 -2.44
CA ASP A 112 20.11 1.14 -1.56
C ASP A 112 19.87 1.58 -0.11
N ILE A 113 18.86 1.00 0.54
CA ILE A 113 18.69 1.13 1.99
C ILE A 113 19.56 0.03 2.59
N PRO A 114 20.70 0.36 3.22
CA PRO A 114 21.51 -0.65 3.89
C PRO A 114 20.63 -1.32 4.94
N ALA A 115 20.52 -2.65 4.84
CA ALA A 115 19.89 -3.47 5.86
C ALA A 115 20.61 -3.18 7.18
N GLY A 116 20.00 -2.35 8.03
CA GLY A 116 20.49 -2.03 9.36
C GLY A 116 20.46 -3.29 10.21
N GLY A 117 21.54 -4.07 10.17
CA GLY A 117 21.79 -5.10 11.15
C GLY A 117 22.06 -4.43 12.51
N PRO A 118 21.48 -4.92 13.61
CA PRO A 118 21.83 -4.40 14.92
C PRO A 118 23.30 -4.76 15.20
N ASP A 119 24.15 -3.72 15.20
CA ASP A 119 25.50 -3.78 15.73
C ASP A 119 25.42 -4.23 17.19
N ARG A 120 25.74 -5.50 17.44
CA ARG A 120 25.98 -6.03 18.78
C ARG A 120 27.48 -5.91 19.05
N SER A 121 27.89 -4.69 19.31
CA SER A 121 29.14 -4.33 19.98
C SER A 121 28.76 -3.53 21.23
N GLU A 122 29.53 -3.71 22.30
CA GLU A 122 29.32 -3.20 23.67
C GLU A 122 28.45 -4.13 24.55
N ALA A 123 28.91 -4.68 25.67
CA ALA A 123 30.21 -4.77 26.35
C ALA A 123 30.09 -5.89 27.41
#